data_AF-A0A950Q7Y9-F1
#
_entry.id   AF-A0A950Q7Y9-F1
#
_cell.length_a   1.000
_cell.length_b   1.000
_cell.length_c   1.000
_cell.angle_alpha   90.00
_cell.angle_beta   90.00
_cell.angle_gamma   90.00
#
_symmetry.space_group_name_H-M   'P 1'
#
loop_
_entity.id
_entity.type
_entity.pdbx_description
1 polymer ?
#
loop_
_entity_poly.entity_id
_entity_poly.type
_entity_poly.pdbx_seq_one_letter_code
_entity_poly.pdbx_strand_id
1 'polypeptide(L)'
;MSESAVPPAGRRTAAFGFIFVSAVACAVSIGIMVPVLPNLLKQFNGGDTANAADWGVTFNVCGGLMSFFIGPILGLLSDRFGRRPVLLLSITGLGLDFLFMAFAPSLGWLFVGRLISGATSGVFSTANAYVADVTPPERRARAFGWMGAAFTVGFLLGPAVGG
;
A
#
# COMPACT_ATOMS: atom_id res chain seq x y z
N MET A 1 45.12 6.58 -4.88
CA MET A 1 44.21 5.50 -5.34
C MET A 1 43.35 5.11 -4.14
N SER A 2 42.12 5.59 -4.07
CA SER A 2 41.18 5.25 -2.98
C SER A 2 40.30 4.11 -3.48
N GLU A 3 40.48 2.92 -2.91
CA GLU A 3 39.63 1.75 -3.10
C GLU A 3 38.16 2.12 -2.82
N SER A 4 37.30 2.00 -3.83
CA SER A 4 35.86 2.06 -3.67
C SER A 4 35.39 0.73 -3.07
N ALA A 5 35.17 0.72 -1.75
CA ALA A 5 34.62 -0.41 -1.03
C ALA A 5 33.24 -0.77 -1.61
N VAL A 6 33.18 -1.84 -2.42
CA VAL A 6 31.94 -2.42 -2.91
C VAL A 6 31.21 -3.04 -1.72
N PRO A 7 30.02 -2.55 -1.32
CA PRO A 7 29.34 -3.06 -0.14
C PRO A 7 28.85 -4.51 -0.37
N PRO A 8 28.84 -5.36 0.68
CA PRO A 8 28.58 -6.79 0.58
C PRO A 8 27.20 -7.07 -0.03
N ALA A 9 27.17 -7.96 -1.03
CA ALA A 9 26.00 -8.28 -1.85
C ALA A 9 24.77 -8.75 -1.03
N GLY A 10 24.98 -9.34 0.15
CA GLY A 10 23.90 -9.89 0.98
C GLY A 10 22.88 -8.88 1.54
N ARG A 11 23.30 -7.64 1.82
CA ARG A 11 22.40 -6.59 2.35
C ARG A 11 21.44 -6.02 1.30
N ARG A 12 21.86 -6.02 0.02
CA ARG A 12 21.07 -5.50 -1.11
C ARG A 12 19.97 -6.47 -1.55
N THR A 13 20.26 -7.77 -1.56
CA THR A 13 19.28 -8.81 -1.94
C THR A 13 18.16 -8.97 -0.90
N ALA A 14 18.49 -8.91 0.39
CA ALA A 14 17.49 -8.98 1.46
C ALA A 14 16.52 -7.78 1.45
N ALA A 15 17.02 -6.59 1.08
CA ALA A 15 16.19 -5.40 0.94
C ALA A 15 15.26 -5.49 -0.27
N PHE A 16 15.71 -6.03 -1.40
CA PHE A 16 14.85 -6.25 -2.58
C PHE A 16 13.69 -7.20 -2.27
N GLY A 17 13.97 -8.34 -1.63
CA GLY A 17 12.94 -9.32 -1.26
C GLY A 17 11.90 -8.73 -0.30
N PHE A 18 12.34 -7.98 0.72
CA PHE A 18 11.43 -7.31 1.65
C PHE A 18 10.47 -6.34 0.94
N ILE A 19 10.99 -5.53 0.02
CA ILE A 19 10.21 -4.52 -0.70
C ILE A 19 9.22 -5.17 -1.67
N PHE A 20 9.66 -6.25 -2.33
CA PHE A 20 8.79 -7.06 -3.17
C PHE A 20 7.62 -7.65 -2.36
N VAL A 21 7.90 -8.28 -1.20
CA VAL A 21 6.86 -8.82 -0.31
C VAL A 21 5.93 -7.71 0.19
N SER A 22 6.46 -6.54 0.52
CA SER A 22 5.69 -5.38 0.95
C SER A 22 4.72 -4.90 -0.14
N ALA A 23 5.18 -4.85 -1.39
CA ALA A 23 4.37 -4.47 -2.53
C ALA A 23 3.27 -5.50 -2.83
N VAL A 24 3.58 -6.80 -2.72
CA VAL A 24 2.59 -7.89 -2.83
C VAL A 24 1.54 -7.77 -1.72
N ALA A 25 1.95 -7.60 -0.47
CA ALA A 25 1.04 -7.45 0.66
C ALA A 25 0.11 -6.24 0.48
N CYS A 26 0.63 -5.13 -0.05
CA CYS A 26 -0.16 -3.96 -0.41
C CYS A 26 -1.17 -4.26 -1.53
N ALA A 27 -0.77 -5.00 -2.57
CA ALA A 27 -1.68 -5.38 -3.65
C ALA A 27 -2.81 -6.31 -3.18
N VAL A 28 -2.49 -7.29 -2.33
CA VAL A 28 -3.49 -8.16 -1.66
C VAL A 28 -4.45 -7.32 -0.84
N SER A 29 -3.93 -6.36 -0.08
CA SER A 29 -4.71 -5.47 0.77
C SER A 29 -5.73 -4.65 -0.02
N ILE A 30 -5.30 -4.06 -1.14
CA ILE A 30 -6.19 -3.34 -2.06
C ILE A 30 -7.26 -4.30 -2.59
N GLY A 31 -6.88 -5.52 -2.99
CA GLY A 31 -7.81 -6.53 -3.48
C GLY A 31 -8.84 -6.96 -2.43
N ILE A 32 -8.46 -7.13 -1.15
CA ILE A 32 -9.39 -7.42 -0.05
C ILE A 32 -10.34 -6.26 0.20
N MET A 33 -9.86 -5.02 0.11
CA MET A 33 -10.65 -3.82 0.37
C MET A 33 -11.82 -3.67 -0.62
N VAL A 34 -11.66 -4.12 -1.88
CA VAL A 34 -12.68 -4.03 -2.93
C VAL A 34 -14.02 -4.65 -2.51
N PRO A 35 -14.09 -5.91 -2.03
CA PRO A 35 -15.34 -6.48 -1.52
C PRO A 35 -15.64 -6.10 -0.07
N VAL A 36 -14.61 -5.91 0.79
CA VAL A 36 -14.83 -5.73 2.24
C VAL A 36 -15.48 -4.39 2.56
N LEU A 37 -15.01 -3.29 1.97
CA LEU A 37 -15.56 -1.96 2.28
C LEU A 37 -17.05 -1.82 1.89
N PRO A 38 -17.49 -2.20 0.68
CA PRO A 38 -18.91 -2.17 0.33
C PRO A 38 -19.78 -3.05 1.23
N ASN A 39 -19.30 -4.24 1.60
CA ASN A 39 -20.03 -5.14 2.50
C ASN A 39 -20.19 -4.54 3.90
N LEU A 40 -19.14 -3.93 4.46
CA LEU A 40 -19.20 -3.26 5.76
C LEU A 40 -20.16 -2.07 5.72
N LEU A 41 -20.08 -1.23 4.69
CA LEU A 41 -21.00 -0.10 4.51
C LEU A 41 -22.46 -0.58 4.41
N LYS A 42 -22.72 -1.68 3.70
CA LYS A 42 -24.05 -2.29 3.61
C LYS A 42 -24.54 -2.82 4.95
N GLN A 43 -23.67 -3.46 5.74
CA GLN A 43 -24.00 -3.95 7.08
C GLN A 43 -24.34 -2.80 8.04
N PHE A 44 -23.53 -1.73 8.06
CA PHE A 44 -23.77 -0.57 8.93
C PHE A 44 -24.98 0.26 8.52
N ASN A 45 -25.38 0.21 7.24
CA ASN A 45 -26.51 0.98 6.72
C ASN A 45 -27.82 0.17 6.56
N GLY A 46 -27.95 -0.94 7.30
CA GLY A 46 -29.18 -1.72 7.39
C GLY A 46 -29.59 -2.44 6.10
N GLY A 47 -28.67 -2.65 5.16
CA GLY A 47 -28.94 -3.31 3.88
C GLY A 47 -29.35 -2.38 2.73
N ASP A 48 -29.48 -1.08 2.97
CA ASP A 48 -29.80 -0.10 1.93
C ASP A 48 -28.59 0.16 1.02
N THR A 49 -28.64 -0.42 -0.18
CA THR A 49 -27.57 -0.39 -1.18
C THR A 49 -27.30 1.00 -1.74
N ALA A 50 -28.28 1.90 -1.77
CA ALA A 50 -28.11 3.23 -2.33
C ALA A 50 -27.23 4.11 -1.42
N ASN A 51 -27.55 4.16 -0.12
CA ASN A 51 -26.73 4.86 0.86
C ASN A 51 -25.34 4.26 1.01
N ALA A 52 -25.20 2.93 0.95
CA ALA A 52 -23.89 2.28 1.04
C ALA A 52 -22.95 2.68 -0.12
N ALA A 53 -23.50 2.89 -1.32
CA ALA A 53 -22.74 3.36 -2.47
C ALA A 53 -22.25 4.81 -2.29
N ASP A 54 -23.10 5.71 -1.79
CA ASP A 54 -22.76 7.11 -1.54
C ASP A 54 -21.67 7.26 -0.46
N TRP A 55 -21.77 6.46 0.60
CA TRP A 55 -20.70 6.36 1.60
C TRP A 55 -19.43 5.78 0.99
N GLY A 56 -19.53 4.76 0.14
CA GLY A 56 -18.39 4.17 -0.56
C GLY A 56 -17.62 5.19 -1.39
N VAL A 57 -18.34 6.05 -2.13
CA VAL A 57 -17.74 7.15 -2.90
C VAL A 57 -17.06 8.15 -1.98
N THR A 58 -17.72 8.56 -0.90
CA THR A 58 -17.17 9.52 0.06
C THR A 58 -15.86 9.01 0.67
N PHE A 59 -15.81 7.75 1.08
CA PHE A 59 -14.61 7.13 1.64
C PHE A 59 -13.45 7.06 0.63
N ASN A 60 -13.73 6.72 -0.63
CA ASN A 60 -12.72 6.71 -1.69
C ASN A 60 -12.20 8.11 -2.00
N VAL A 61 -13.09 9.11 -2.07
CA VAL A 61 -12.70 10.51 -2.31
C VAL A 61 -11.85 11.04 -1.16
N CYS A 62 -12.25 10.82 0.09
CA CYS A 62 -11.46 11.22 1.27
C CYS A 62 -10.09 10.54 1.30
N GLY A 63 -10.03 9.22 1.05
CA GLY A 63 -8.76 8.49 0.98
C GLY A 63 -7.85 8.97 -0.16
N GLY A 64 -8.44 9.27 -1.32
CA GLY A 64 -7.75 9.81 -2.49
C GLY A 64 -7.19 11.22 -2.25
N LEU A 65 -7.99 12.12 -1.66
CA LEU A 65 -7.54 13.46 -1.27
C LEU A 65 -6.40 13.39 -0.25
N MET A 66 -6.54 12.54 0.78
CA MET A 66 -5.49 12.34 1.77
C MET A 66 -4.20 11.85 1.10
N SER A 67 -4.31 10.86 0.19
CA SER A 67 -3.17 10.34 -0.58
C SER A 67 -2.56 11.39 -1.51
N PHE A 68 -3.36 12.31 -2.04
CA PHE A 68 -2.89 13.40 -2.90
C PHE A 68 -2.05 14.42 -2.14
N PHE A 69 -2.46 14.81 -0.93
CA PHE A 69 -1.70 15.74 -0.10
C PHE A 69 -0.50 15.09 0.59
N ILE A 70 -0.67 13.87 1.11
CA ILE A 70 0.38 13.16 1.86
C ILE A 70 1.37 12.46 0.91
N GLY A 71 0.96 12.08 -0.29
CA GLY A 71 1.79 11.38 -1.27
C GLY A 71 3.13 12.08 -1.57
N PRO A 72 3.13 13.38 -1.92
CA PRO A 72 4.36 14.14 -2.10
C PRO A 72 5.21 14.22 -0.84
N ILE A 73 4.58 14.39 0.33
CA ILE A 73 5.26 14.47 1.63
C ILE A 73 5.97 13.14 1.93
N LEU A 74 5.29 12.01 1.73
CA LEU A 74 5.87 10.68 1.90
C LEU A 74 7.00 10.41 0.90
N GLY A 75 6.88 10.89 -0.34
CA GLY A 75 7.94 10.81 -1.34
C GLY A 75 9.20 11.53 -0.86
N LEU A 76 9.07 12.79 -0.46
CA LEU A 76 10.18 13.58 0.09
C LEU A 76 10.75 12.97 1.38
N LEU A 77 9.89 12.43 2.24
CA LEU A 77 10.30 11.76 3.48
C LEU A 77 11.09 10.48 3.19
N SER A 78 10.68 9.72 2.18
CA SER A 78 11.39 8.53 1.69
C SER A 78 12.77 8.89 1.15
N ASP A 79 12.86 9.98 0.39
CA ASP A 79 14.12 10.41 -0.19
C ASP A 79 15.09 10.94 0.89
N ARG A 80 14.57 11.53 1.98
CA ARG A 80 15.39 12.07 3.09
C ARG A 80 15.77 11.06 4.17
N PHE A 81 14.83 10.22 4.62
CA PHE A 81 15.04 9.26 5.72
C PHE A 81 15.42 7.86 5.24
N GLY A 82 15.44 7.66 3.91
CA GLY A 82 15.67 6.38 3.28
C GLY A 82 14.35 5.64 3.03
N ARG A 83 14.40 4.80 2.00
CA ARG A 83 13.22 4.10 1.46
C ARG A 83 12.69 3.00 2.39
N ARG A 84 13.55 2.41 3.23
CA ARG A 84 13.19 1.26 4.10
C ARG A 84 12.31 1.63 5.31
N PRO A 85 12.59 2.69 6.09
CA PRO A 85 11.70 3.14 7.16
C PRO A 85 10.30 3.54 6.67
N VAL A 86 10.22 4.21 5.52
CA VAL A 86 8.93 4.63 4.95
C VAL A 86 8.10 3.44 4.52
N LEU A 87 8.70 2.43 3.89
CA LEU A 87 7.99 1.19 3.54
C LEU A 87 7.50 0.44 4.77
N LEU A 88 8.29 0.39 5.85
CA LEU A 88 7.86 -0.20 7.12
C LEU A 88 6.67 0.56 7.70
N LEU A 89 6.75 1.89 7.78
CA LEU A 89 5.68 2.76 8.27
C LEU A 89 4.37 2.54 7.50
N SER A 90 4.48 2.40 6.19
CA SER A 90 3.30 2.18 5.38
C SER A 90 2.69 0.78 5.54
N ILE A 91 3.49 -0.27 5.73
CA ILE A 91 2.97 -1.61 6.05
C ILE A 91 2.29 -1.62 7.42
N THR A 92 2.86 -0.93 8.41
CA THR A 92 2.19 -0.78 9.71
C THR A 92 0.90 0.02 9.58
N GLY A 93 0.87 1.09 8.78
CA GLY A 93 -0.36 1.83 8.49
C GLY A 93 -1.44 0.97 7.84
N LEU A 94 -1.04 0.12 6.90
CA LEU A 94 -1.91 -0.88 6.28
C LEU A 94 -2.45 -1.89 7.30
N GLY A 95 -1.58 -2.45 8.14
CA GLY A 95 -2.00 -3.37 9.21
C GLY A 95 -2.96 -2.71 10.20
N LEU A 96 -2.73 -1.43 10.51
CA LEU A 96 -3.65 -0.65 11.34
C LEU A 96 -4.99 -0.44 10.64
N ASP A 97 -5.03 -0.04 9.36
CA ASP A 97 -6.29 0.09 8.60
C ASP A 97 -7.15 -1.18 8.68
N PHE A 98 -6.52 -2.36 8.49
CA PHE A 98 -7.24 -3.63 8.65
C PHE A 98 -7.70 -3.90 10.07
N LEU A 99 -6.92 -3.52 11.08
CA LEU A 99 -7.32 -3.66 12.47
C LEU A 99 -8.53 -2.76 12.78
N PHE A 100 -8.51 -1.51 12.32
CA PHE A 100 -9.65 -0.59 12.42
C PHE A 100 -10.88 -1.16 11.70
N MET A 101 -10.68 -1.77 10.54
CA MET A 101 -11.76 -2.36 9.75
C MET A 101 -12.34 -3.64 10.38
N ALA A 102 -11.50 -4.47 10.99
CA ALA A 102 -11.92 -5.71 11.67
C ALA A 102 -12.65 -5.45 13.00
N PHE A 103 -12.25 -4.41 13.74
CA PHE A 103 -12.84 -4.06 15.04
C PHE A 103 -13.81 -2.87 14.96
N ALA A 104 -14.20 -2.42 13.77
CA ALA A 104 -15.04 -1.24 13.60
C ALA A 104 -16.41 -1.45 14.28
N PRO A 105 -16.76 -0.66 15.33
CA PRO A 105 -18.10 -0.64 15.90
C PRO A 105 -19.01 0.38 15.22
N SER A 106 -18.47 1.27 14.36
CA SER A 106 -19.23 2.32 13.67
C SER A 106 -18.53 2.80 12.38
N LEU A 107 -19.27 3.52 11.52
CA LEU A 107 -18.74 4.13 10.29
C LEU A 107 -17.57 5.09 10.56
N GLY A 108 -17.55 5.77 11.71
CA GLY A 108 -16.46 6.66 12.10
C GLY A 108 -15.12 5.94 12.25
N TRP A 109 -15.11 4.69 12.70
CA TRP A 109 -13.89 3.88 12.79
C TRP A 109 -13.33 3.54 11.43
N LEU A 110 -14.20 3.20 10.48
CA LEU A 110 -13.79 2.99 9.10
C LEU A 110 -13.17 4.27 8.53
N PHE A 111 -13.72 5.44 8.87
CA PHE A 111 -13.23 6.73 8.36
C PHE A 111 -11.81 7.01 8.85
N VAL A 112 -11.54 6.77 10.14
CA VAL A 112 -10.20 6.89 10.73
C VAL A 112 -9.23 5.91 10.07
N GLY A 113 -9.61 4.64 9.90
CA GLY A 113 -8.81 3.66 9.16
C GLY A 113 -8.46 4.18 7.76
N ARG A 114 -9.45 4.72 7.06
CA ARG A 114 -9.29 5.21 5.69
C ARG A 114 -8.37 6.42 5.58
N LEU A 115 -8.37 7.31 6.58
CA LEU A 115 -7.40 8.41 6.67
C LEU A 115 -5.98 7.89 6.91
N ILE A 116 -5.81 6.88 7.78
CA ILE A 116 -4.51 6.24 8.04
C ILE A 116 -4.01 5.55 6.77
N SER A 117 -4.87 4.80 6.09
CA SER A 117 -4.56 4.15 4.80
C SER A 117 -4.16 5.19 3.75
N GLY A 118 -4.93 6.27 3.58
CA GLY A 118 -4.60 7.35 2.66
C GLY A 118 -3.28 8.05 2.99
N ALA A 119 -3.02 8.27 4.28
CA ALA A 119 -1.76 8.82 4.76
C ALA A 119 -0.57 7.85 4.62
N THR A 120 -0.80 6.57 4.33
CA THR A 120 0.25 5.55 4.14
C THR A 120 0.32 4.96 2.73
N SER A 121 -0.51 5.45 1.79
CA SER A 121 -0.59 5.06 0.38
C SER A 121 0.70 5.22 -0.45
N GLY A 122 1.76 5.84 0.11
CA GLY A 122 3.04 6.03 -0.59
C GLY A 122 3.83 4.75 -0.90
N VAL A 123 3.43 3.57 -0.36
CA VAL A 123 4.14 2.28 -0.54
C VAL A 123 4.55 2.04 -1.98
N PHE A 124 3.59 2.16 -2.90
CA PHE A 124 3.78 1.73 -4.28
C PHE A 124 4.76 2.64 -5.03
N SER A 125 4.66 3.95 -4.78
CA SER A 125 5.60 4.94 -5.31
C SER A 125 7.02 4.71 -4.76
N THR A 126 7.15 4.54 -3.44
CA THR A 126 8.44 4.32 -2.79
C THR A 126 9.08 2.98 -3.19
N ALA A 127 8.27 1.92 -3.35
CA ALA A 127 8.73 0.61 -3.78
C ALA A 127 9.22 0.64 -5.24
N ASN A 128 8.46 1.26 -6.15
CA ASN A 128 8.86 1.41 -7.55
C ASN A 128 10.14 2.24 -7.70
N ALA A 129 10.24 3.33 -6.94
CA ALA A 129 11.43 4.16 -6.96
C ALA A 129 12.65 3.46 -6.31
N TYR A 130 12.45 2.62 -5.28
CA TYR A 130 13.53 1.76 -4.77
C TYR A 130 14.03 0.78 -5.84
N VAL A 131 13.09 0.09 -6.50
CA VAL A 131 13.41 -0.87 -7.56
C VAL A 131 14.17 -0.17 -8.69
N ALA A 132 13.81 1.07 -9.03
CA ALA A 132 14.55 1.88 -10.00
C ALA A 132 15.99 2.18 -9.57
N ASP A 133 16.21 2.50 -8.29
CA ASP A 133 17.53 2.84 -7.75
C ASP A 133 18.47 1.65 -7.66
N VAL A 134 17.96 0.47 -7.30
CA VAL A 134 18.81 -0.73 -7.11
C VAL A 134 18.97 -1.57 -8.37
N THR A 135 18.12 -1.38 -9.38
CA THR A 135 18.13 -2.17 -10.62
C THR A 135 18.90 -1.43 -11.71
N PRO A 136 19.92 -2.06 -12.33
CA PRO A 136 20.64 -1.46 -13.44
C PRO A 136 19.71 -1.22 -14.64
N PRO A 137 19.94 -0.16 -15.44
CA PRO A 137 18.99 0.31 -16.46
C PRO A 137 18.57 -0.77 -17.46
N GLU A 138 19.47 -1.69 -17.82
CA GLU A 138 19.22 -2.79 -18.74
C GLU A 138 18.23 -3.83 -18.18
N ARG A 139 18.10 -3.92 -16.85
CA ARG A 139 17.23 -4.86 -16.15
C ARG A 139 15.97 -4.21 -15.56
N ARG A 140 15.85 -2.88 -15.63
CA ARG A 140 14.70 -2.14 -15.05
C ARG A 140 13.37 -2.60 -15.62
N ALA A 141 13.27 -2.79 -16.94
CA ALA A 141 12.05 -3.28 -17.58
C ALA A 141 11.61 -4.63 -17.00
N ARG A 142 12.55 -5.55 -16.76
CA ARG A 142 12.27 -6.86 -16.15
C ARG A 142 11.84 -6.71 -14.69
N ALA A 143 12.49 -5.86 -13.91
CA ALA A 143 12.15 -5.65 -12.50
C ALA A 143 10.77 -4.99 -12.31
N PHE A 144 10.44 -3.99 -13.13
CA PHE A 144 9.09 -3.41 -13.16
C PHE A 144 8.04 -4.42 -13.64
N GLY A 145 8.38 -5.28 -14.60
CA GLY A 145 7.53 -6.39 -15.02
C GLY A 145 7.20 -7.35 -13.86
N TRP A 146 8.20 -7.70 -13.04
CA TRP A 146 7.99 -8.52 -11.84
C TRP A 146 7.13 -7.80 -10.78
N MET A 147 7.35 -6.51 -10.54
CA MET A 147 6.52 -5.70 -9.64
C MET A 147 5.06 -5.63 -10.13
N GLY A 148 4.84 -5.48 -11.43
CA GLY A 148 3.51 -5.51 -12.04
C GLY A 148 2.84 -6.88 -11.90
N ALA A 149 3.57 -7.97 -12.18
CA ALA A 149 3.05 -9.32 -11.99
C ALA A 149 2.68 -9.60 -10.52
N ALA A 150 3.53 -9.17 -9.58
CA ALA A 150 3.26 -9.22 -8.15
C ALA A 150 1.99 -8.46 -7.76
N PHE A 151 1.79 -7.26 -8.31
CA PHE A 151 0.57 -6.50 -8.11
C PHE A 151 -0.66 -7.26 -8.61
N THR A 152 -0.63 -7.75 -9.84
CA THR A 152 -1.75 -8.49 -10.43
C THR A 152 -2.07 -9.75 -9.63
N VAL A 153 -1.07 -10.53 -9.24
CA VAL A 153 -1.27 -11.73 -8.41
C VAL A 153 -1.86 -11.37 -7.05
N GLY A 154 -1.32 -10.36 -6.37
CA GLY A 154 -1.84 -9.93 -5.08
C GLY A 154 -3.27 -9.42 -5.18
N PHE A 155 -3.55 -8.56 -6.16
CA PHE A 155 -4.88 -8.03 -6.40
C PHE A 155 -5.90 -9.12 -6.76
N LEU A 156 -5.50 -10.16 -7.50
CA LEU A 156 -6.37 -11.29 -7.83
C LEU A 156 -6.67 -12.17 -6.61
N LEU A 157 -5.66 -12.41 -5.76
CA LEU A 157 -5.81 -13.18 -4.54
C LEU A 157 -6.61 -12.43 -3.46
N GLY A 158 -6.56 -11.10 -3.46
CA GLY A 158 -7.19 -10.26 -2.45
C GLY A 158 -8.70 -10.55 -2.27
N PRO A 159 -9.54 -10.42 -3.31
CA PRO A 159 -10.97 -10.70 -3.20
C PRO A 159 -11.26 -12.14 -2.75
N ALA A 160 -10.51 -13.12 -3.26
CA ALA A 160 -10.68 -14.53 -2.90
C ALA A 160 -10.42 -14.81 -1.40
N VAL A 161 -9.55 -14.02 -0.76
CA VAL A 161 -9.30 -14.10 0.69
C VAL A 161 -10.26 -13.19 1.48
N GLY A 162 -10.71 -12.10 0.88
CA GLY A 162 -11.58 -11.09 1.49
C GLY A 162 -13.06 -11.47 1.59
N GLY A 163 -13.52 -12.44 0.79
CA GLY A 163 -14.91 -12.92 0.78
C GLY A 163 -15.58 -12.79 -0.57
#